data_AF-A0A8C6NY75-F1
#
_entry.id   AF-A0A8C6NY75-F1
#
_cell.length_a   1.000
_cell.length_b   1.000
_cell.length_c   1.000
_cell.angle_alpha   90.00
_cell.angle_beta   90.00
_cell.angle_gamma   90.00
#
_symmetry.space_group_name_H-M   'P 1'
#
loop_
_entity.id
_entity.type
_entity.pdbx_description
1 polymer ?
#
loop_
_entity_poly.entity_id
_entity_poly.type
_entity_poly.pdbx_seq_one_letter_code
_entity_poly.pdbx_strand_id
1 'polypeptide(L)'
;MSLDPSTAALQAKNVQLTQEKEQLKLMLSLLQENQDMKAKIQSFSGGPPDDFTGKLEGVSQGSQPRVIGEMVFQLDRRILSHIFQAQTRLYGFTLRNIPEKIEELSTHPLTGKVDMGYRHHLSQRHTHLMSKLSQLGYKAALHPLFSEFIVNTYGILKERPGENSPHGTEYNDPDLLRRLIVTTTPQKMHKDLHVLLTCLCYMAEQDRKLLMLW
;
A
#
# COMPACT_ATOMS: atom_id res chain seq x y z
N MET A 1 23.21 15.82 -60.37
CA MET A 1 22.01 16.58 -59.97
C MET A 1 22.08 16.79 -58.47
N SER A 2 22.40 18.01 -58.03
CA SER A 2 22.55 18.35 -56.61
C SER A 2 21.16 18.51 -56.00
N LEU A 3 20.82 17.68 -55.01
CA LEU A 3 19.58 17.84 -54.25
C LEU A 3 19.66 19.15 -53.47
N ASP A 4 18.67 20.01 -53.69
CA ASP A 4 18.54 21.34 -53.10
C ASP A 4 18.55 21.22 -51.57
N PRO A 5 19.38 21.97 -50.82
CA PRO A 5 19.49 21.88 -49.36
C PRO A 5 18.13 22.02 -48.64
N SER A 6 17.16 22.69 -49.26
CA SER A 6 15.78 22.79 -48.75
C SER A 6 15.04 21.44 -48.74
N THR A 7 15.28 20.59 -49.75
CA THR A 7 14.65 19.26 -49.84
C THR A 7 15.22 18.26 -48.83
N ALA A 8 16.52 18.33 -48.56
CA ALA A 8 17.17 17.51 -47.54
C ALA A 8 16.70 17.88 -46.12
N ALA A 9 16.52 19.16 -45.83
CA ALA A 9 15.98 19.63 -44.55
C ALA A 9 14.52 19.19 -44.35
N LEU A 10 13.70 19.23 -45.41
CA LEU A 10 12.32 18.74 -45.38
C LEU A 10 12.24 17.22 -45.19
N GLN A 11 13.15 16.46 -45.77
CA GLN A 11 13.24 15.01 -45.56
C GLN A 11 13.64 14.68 -44.11
N ALA A 12 14.66 15.36 -43.57
CA ALA A 12 15.07 15.18 -42.17
C ALA A 12 13.92 15.47 -41.19
N LYS A 13 13.16 16.55 -41.43
CA LYS A 13 12.01 16.92 -40.61
C LYS A 13 10.85 15.92 -40.71
N ASN A 14 10.60 15.35 -41.88
CA ASN A 14 9.61 14.28 -42.04
C ASN A 14 10.00 13.00 -41.31
N VAL A 15 11.29 12.63 -41.32
CA VAL A 15 11.80 11.48 -40.55
C VAL A 15 11.63 11.74 -39.05
N GLN A 16 11.98 12.94 -38.57
CA GLN A 16 11.80 13.30 -37.17
C GLN A 16 10.32 13.25 -36.75
N LEU A 17 9.41 13.83 -37.53
CA LEU A 17 7.98 13.79 -37.25
C LEU A 17 7.42 12.35 -37.25
N THR A 18 7.97 11.48 -38.10
CA THR A 18 7.60 10.07 -38.11
C THR A 18 8.03 9.37 -36.82
N GLN A 19 9.24 9.67 -36.34
CA GLN A 19 9.74 9.12 -35.08
C GLN A 19 8.93 9.63 -33.87
N GLU A 20 8.62 10.93 -33.82
CA GLU A 20 7.75 11.52 -32.79
C GLU A 20 6.35 10.91 -32.81
N LYS A 21 5.78 10.67 -34.01
CA LYS A 21 4.49 10.01 -34.15
C LYS A 21 4.49 8.59 -33.60
N GLU A 22 5.56 7.82 -33.82
CA GLU A 22 5.69 6.48 -33.25
C GLU A 22 5.87 6.52 -31.73
N GLN A 23 6.63 7.48 -31.19
CA GLN A 23 6.73 7.69 -29.74
C GLN A 23 5.37 8.05 -29.12
N LEU A 24 4.59 8.91 -29.78
CA LEU A 24 3.24 9.27 -29.32
C LEU A 24 2.28 8.07 -29.33
N LYS A 25 2.38 7.19 -30.32
CA LYS A 25 1.58 5.94 -30.34
C LYS A 25 1.94 5.02 -29.17
N LEU A 26 3.23 4.88 -28.86
CA LEU A 26 3.68 4.09 -27.70
C LEU A 26 3.15 4.70 -26.39
N MET A 27 3.24 6.02 -26.24
CA MET A 27 2.72 6.72 -25.07
C MET A 27 1.19 6.60 -24.95
N LEU A 28 0.46 6.65 -26.07
CA LEU A 28 -0.98 6.43 -26.10
C LEU A 28 -1.33 4.99 -25.69
N SER A 29 -0.57 3.99 -26.14
CA SER A 29 -0.75 2.60 -25.72
C SER A 29 -0.58 2.43 -24.21
N LEU A 30 0.44 3.05 -23.62
CA LEU A 30 0.67 3.02 -22.17
C LEU A 30 -0.44 3.75 -21.39
N LEU A 31 -0.94 4.87 -21.92
CA LEU A 31 -2.06 5.59 -21.32
C LEU A 31 -3.37 4.79 -21.40
N GLN A 32 -3.62 4.11 -22.51
CA GLN A 32 -4.76 3.21 -22.70
C GLN A 32 -4.70 2.04 -21.70
N GLU A 33 -3.52 1.42 -21.53
CA GLU A 33 -3.31 0.34 -20.56
C GLU A 33 -3.51 0.83 -19.13
N ASN A 34 -3.05 2.04 -18.80
CA ASN A 34 -3.30 2.68 -17.51
C ASN A 34 -4.79 3.00 -17.30
N GLN A 35 -5.52 3.40 -18.34
CA GLN A 35 -6.97 3.60 -18.28
C GLN A 35 -7.72 2.28 -18.07
N ASP A 36 -7.31 1.20 -18.74
CA ASP A 36 -7.88 -0.14 -18.55
C ASP A 36 -7.58 -0.70 -17.16
N MET A 37 -6.37 -0.48 -16.64
CA MET A 37 -6.03 -0.79 -15.25
C MET A 37 -6.91 0.02 -14.30
N LYS A 38 -7.11 1.32 -14.56
CA LYS A 38 -7.98 2.19 -13.76
C LYS A 38 -9.45 1.78 -13.84
N ALA A 39 -9.94 1.36 -15.00
CA ALA A 39 -11.31 0.88 -15.20
C ALA A 39 -11.54 -0.47 -14.50
N LYS A 40 -10.55 -1.37 -14.53
CA LYS A 40 -10.56 -2.58 -13.70
C LYS A 40 -10.57 -2.24 -12.23
N ILE A 41 -9.78 -1.27 -11.78
CA ILE A 41 -9.81 -0.77 -10.40
C ILE A 41 -11.17 -0.13 -10.05
N GLN A 42 -11.83 0.54 -11.00
CA GLN A 42 -13.15 1.11 -10.82
C GLN A 42 -14.28 0.06 -10.83
N SER A 43 -14.13 -1.05 -11.54
CA SER A 43 -15.04 -2.19 -11.41
C SER A 43 -14.84 -2.95 -10.09
N PHE A 44 -13.68 -2.82 -9.44
CA PHE A 44 -13.52 -3.15 -8.02
C PHE A 44 -14.24 -2.15 -7.09
N SER A 45 -14.44 -0.90 -7.53
CA SER A 45 -15.16 0.17 -6.81
C SER A 45 -16.62 0.35 -7.26
N GLY A 46 -17.32 -0.73 -7.59
CA GLY A 46 -18.77 -0.72 -7.37
C GLY A 46 -18.98 -0.44 -5.88
N GLY A 47 -19.45 0.77 -5.56
CA GLY A 47 -19.83 1.13 -4.20
C GLY A 47 -20.79 0.10 -3.62
N PRO A 48 -20.92 0.03 -2.29
CA PRO A 48 -21.96 -0.82 -1.71
C PRO A 48 -23.31 -0.40 -2.32
N PRO A 49 -24.18 -1.35 -2.68
CA PRO A 49 -25.54 -1.00 -3.08
C PRO A 49 -26.16 -0.15 -1.95
N ASP A 50 -26.83 0.93 -2.32
CA ASP A 50 -27.47 1.92 -1.45
C ASP A 50 -28.61 1.37 -0.57
N ASP A 51 -28.64 0.05 -0.29
CA ASP A 51 -29.76 -0.68 0.31
C ASP A 51 -29.40 -1.40 1.64
N PHE A 52 -28.28 -1.08 2.28
CA PHE A 52 -27.89 -1.68 3.56
C PHE A 52 -28.28 -0.86 4.81
N THR A 53 -29.32 -0.02 4.72
CA THR A 53 -30.01 0.58 5.89
C THR A 53 -31.14 -0.31 6.43
N GLY A 54 -31.08 -1.62 6.16
CA GLY A 54 -31.91 -2.62 6.82
C GLY A 54 -31.42 -2.91 8.24
N LYS A 55 -32.07 -2.29 9.23
CA LYS A 55 -32.15 -2.66 10.66
C LYS A 55 -31.30 -3.87 11.10
N LEU A 56 -30.21 -3.59 11.80
CA LEU A 56 -29.68 -4.47 12.83
C LEU A 56 -29.85 -3.76 14.17
N GLU A 57 -30.98 -4.03 14.82
CA GLU A 57 -31.20 -3.70 16.22
C GLU A 57 -30.43 -4.72 17.08
N GLY A 58 -29.52 -4.26 17.95
CA GLY A 58 -29.28 -4.97 19.22
C GLY A 58 -27.85 -5.35 19.66
N VAL A 59 -26.76 -5.01 18.96
CA VAL A 59 -25.39 -5.12 19.51
C VAL A 59 -24.56 -3.95 18.96
N SER A 60 -23.72 -3.31 19.76
CA SER A 60 -22.83 -2.19 19.36
C SER A 60 -21.94 -2.54 18.14
N GLN A 61 -22.47 -2.38 16.92
CA GLN A 61 -21.91 -2.86 15.65
C GLN A 61 -21.02 -1.82 14.92
N GLY A 62 -20.83 -0.62 15.46
CA GLY A 62 -20.07 0.45 14.79
C GLY A 62 -18.55 0.25 14.71
N SER A 63 -18.00 -0.73 15.44
CA SER A 63 -16.54 -0.95 15.57
C SER A 63 -16.02 -2.16 14.79
N GLN A 64 -16.84 -3.15 14.45
CA GLN A 64 -16.36 -4.41 13.85
C GLN A 64 -15.74 -4.24 12.45
N PRO A 65 -16.30 -3.43 11.53
CA PRO A 65 -15.67 -3.20 10.23
C PRO A 65 -14.35 -2.44 10.34
N ARG A 66 -14.25 -1.50 11.29
CA ARG A 66 -13.05 -0.70 11.54
C ARG A 66 -11.87 -1.53 12.03
N VAL A 67 -12.12 -2.70 12.64
CA VAL A 67 -11.07 -3.65 13.04
C VAL A 67 -10.26 -4.12 11.83
N ILE A 68 -10.89 -4.29 10.66
CA ILE A 68 -10.20 -4.71 9.44
C ILE A 68 -9.23 -3.61 8.96
N GLY A 69 -9.69 -2.36 8.96
CA GLY A 69 -8.83 -1.23 8.62
C GLY A 69 -7.72 -1.02 9.65
N GLU A 70 -8.02 -1.18 10.94
CA GLU A 70 -7.04 -1.11 12.01
C GLU A 70 -5.97 -2.22 11.88
N MET A 71 -6.35 -3.47 11.64
CA MET A 71 -5.43 -4.59 11.44
C MET A 71 -4.41 -4.28 10.33
N VAL A 72 -4.90 -3.77 9.20
CA VAL A 72 -4.04 -3.39 8.08
C VAL A 72 -3.15 -2.21 8.42
N PHE A 73 -3.70 -1.18 9.07
CA PHE A 73 -2.93 -0.02 9.53
C PHE A 73 -1.79 -0.41 10.49
N GLN A 74 -2.04 -1.35 11.40
CA GLN A 74 -1.05 -1.89 12.33
C GLN A 74 0.11 -2.58 11.61
N LEU A 75 -0.19 -3.35 10.57
CA LEU A 75 0.85 -3.98 9.74
C LEU A 75 1.74 -2.91 9.09
N ASP A 76 1.15 -1.92 8.44
CA ASP A 76 1.88 -0.84 7.77
C ASP A 76 2.80 -0.11 8.76
N ARG A 77 2.29 0.23 9.95
CA ARG A 77 3.07 0.89 11.00
C ARG A 77 4.23 0.04 11.49
N ARG A 78 4.05 -1.27 11.67
CA ARG A 78 5.13 -2.16 12.08
C ARG A 78 6.20 -2.31 11.02
N ILE A 79 5.82 -2.42 9.74
CA ILE A 79 6.79 -2.49 8.65
C ILE A 79 7.64 -1.22 8.63
N LEU A 80 7.01 -0.05 8.71
CA LEU A 80 7.73 1.23 8.73
C LEU A 80 8.62 1.35 9.97
N SER A 81 8.11 1.02 11.15
CA SER A 81 8.87 1.08 12.41
C SER A 81 10.05 0.11 12.42
N HIS A 82 9.88 -1.09 11.84
CA HIS A 82 10.95 -2.07 11.71
C HIS A 82 12.08 -1.54 10.83
N ILE A 83 11.76 -0.89 9.71
CA ILE A 83 12.76 -0.34 8.78
C ILE A 83 13.45 0.88 9.38
N PHE A 84 12.67 1.85 9.87
CA PHE A 84 13.12 3.16 10.32
C PHE A 84 13.21 3.29 11.85
N GLN A 85 13.93 2.37 12.50
CA GLN A 85 14.01 2.29 13.96
C GLN A 85 14.53 3.56 14.64
N ALA A 86 15.40 4.32 13.96
CA ALA A 86 15.97 5.56 14.49
C ALA A 86 14.98 6.74 14.46
N GLN A 87 13.83 6.59 13.79
CA GLN A 87 12.85 7.66 13.64
C GLN A 87 11.74 7.53 14.68
N THR A 88 11.59 8.57 15.51
CA THR A 88 10.53 8.64 16.51
C THR A 88 9.17 8.98 15.91
N ARG A 89 9.16 9.66 14.75
CA ARG A 89 7.96 10.11 14.05
C ARG A 89 8.07 9.76 12.57
N LEU A 90 7.07 9.09 12.04
CA LEU A 90 7.01 8.59 10.66
C LEU A 90 5.91 9.34 9.88
N TYR A 91 5.87 10.67 9.97
CA TYR A 91 4.90 11.49 9.26
C TYR A 91 5.19 11.54 7.76
N GLY A 92 4.18 11.27 6.94
CA GLY A 92 4.34 11.18 5.50
C GLY A 92 5.11 9.94 5.03
N PHE A 93 5.37 8.97 5.91
CA PHE A 93 5.91 7.66 5.54
C PHE A 93 4.75 6.75 5.16
N THR A 94 4.87 6.09 4.02
CA THR A 94 3.94 5.10 3.50
C THR A 94 4.75 3.92 3.01
N LEU A 95 4.14 2.74 2.89
CA LEU A 95 4.86 1.58 2.35
C LEU A 95 5.34 1.78 0.91
N ARG A 96 4.68 2.66 0.15
CA ARG A 96 5.06 2.97 -1.23
C ARG A 96 6.29 3.84 -1.34
N ASN A 97 6.50 4.74 -0.38
CA ASN A 97 7.59 5.73 -0.43
C ASN A 97 8.82 5.35 0.40
N ILE A 98 8.93 4.08 0.82
CA ILE A 98 10.07 3.59 1.60
C ILE A 98 11.40 3.87 0.88
N PRO A 99 11.57 3.55 -0.43
CA PRO A 99 12.84 3.83 -1.12
C PRO A 99 13.22 5.31 -1.08
N GLU A 100 12.28 6.20 -1.36
CA GLU A 100 12.46 7.65 -1.34
C GLU A 100 12.81 8.13 0.08
N LYS A 101 12.12 7.60 1.10
CA LYS A 101 12.41 7.93 2.50
C LYS A 101 13.77 7.43 2.97
N ILE A 102 14.27 6.32 2.44
CA ILE A 102 15.64 5.87 2.71
C ILE A 102 16.65 6.87 2.13
N GLU A 103 16.42 7.37 0.91
CA GLU A 103 17.30 8.37 0.29
C GLU A 103 17.26 9.71 1.02
N GLU A 104 16.08 10.19 1.37
CA GLU A 104 15.86 11.43 2.13
C GLU A 104 16.58 11.38 3.48
N LEU A 105 16.37 10.32 4.26
CA LEU A 105 16.97 10.18 5.60
C LEU A 105 18.49 9.94 5.57
N SER A 106 19.00 9.44 4.45
CA SER A 106 20.44 9.22 4.29
C SER A 106 21.15 10.44 3.70
N THR A 107 20.44 11.50 3.34
CA THR A 107 21.02 12.69 2.72
C THR A 107 21.01 13.83 3.71
N HIS A 108 22.18 14.40 3.97
CA HIS A 108 22.28 15.54 4.87
C HIS A 108 21.62 16.78 4.24
N PRO A 109 20.62 17.42 4.90
CA PRO A 109 19.75 18.41 4.27
C PRO A 109 20.47 19.68 3.80
N LEU A 110 21.57 20.05 4.48
CA LEU A 110 22.32 21.29 4.16
C LEU A 110 23.48 21.08 3.20
N THR A 111 24.00 19.85 3.09
CA THR A 111 25.23 19.59 2.32
C THR A 111 24.97 18.70 1.12
N GLY A 112 23.80 18.07 1.03
CA GLY A 112 23.47 17.08 0.00
C GLY A 112 24.33 15.81 0.07
N LYS A 113 25.21 15.69 1.07
CA LYS A 113 26.10 14.55 1.20
C LYS A 113 25.30 13.35 1.70
N VAL A 114 25.42 12.24 0.97
CA VAL A 114 24.76 10.99 1.30
C VAL A 114 25.63 10.18 2.27
N ASP A 115 25.06 9.77 3.40
CA ASP A 115 25.58 8.72 4.24
C ASP A 115 25.33 7.37 3.57
N MET A 116 26.33 6.89 2.85
CA MET A 116 26.25 5.62 2.12
C MET A 116 26.11 4.42 3.05
N GLY A 117 26.68 4.47 4.26
CA GLY A 117 26.61 3.39 5.23
C GLY A 117 25.19 3.27 5.81
N TYR A 118 24.61 4.39 6.21
CA TYR A 118 23.24 4.44 6.69
C TYR A 118 22.21 4.08 5.61
N ARG A 119 22.40 4.59 4.38
CA ARG A 119 21.58 4.21 3.22
C ARG A 119 21.59 2.71 2.98
N HIS A 120 22.79 2.13 2.88
CA HIS A 120 22.96 0.70 2.63
C HIS A 120 22.29 -0.13 3.74
N HIS A 121 22.48 0.27 5.00
CA HIS A 121 21.87 -0.38 6.15
C HIS A 121 20.34 -0.40 6.10
N LEU A 122 19.70 0.75 5.82
CA LEU A 122 18.24 0.83 5.70
C LEU A 122 17.73 0.04 4.48
N SER A 123 18.39 0.15 3.33
CA SER A 123 18.04 -0.61 2.12
C SER A 123 18.13 -2.11 2.37
N GLN A 124 19.20 -2.59 2.99
CA GLN A 124 19.38 -4.00 3.32
C GLN A 124 18.27 -4.50 4.25
N ARG A 125 17.93 -3.72 5.28
CA ARG A 125 16.84 -4.07 6.19
C ARG A 125 15.49 -4.14 5.48
N HIS A 126 15.19 -3.15 4.65
CA HIS A 126 13.97 -3.14 3.84
C HIS A 126 13.89 -4.37 2.92
N THR A 127 14.94 -4.64 2.15
CA THR A 127 14.99 -5.80 1.25
C THR A 127 14.87 -7.12 2.01
N HIS A 128 15.54 -7.25 3.15
CA HIS A 128 15.46 -8.44 3.98
C HIS A 128 14.04 -8.68 4.50
N LEU A 129 13.41 -7.63 5.05
CA LEU A 129 12.03 -7.72 5.54
C LEU A 129 11.07 -8.05 4.39
N MET A 130 11.16 -7.36 3.27
CA MET A 130 10.28 -7.60 2.11
C MET A 130 10.46 -9.00 1.54
N SER A 131 11.68 -9.56 1.56
CA SER A 131 11.92 -10.95 1.17
C SER A 131 11.17 -11.93 2.09
N LYS A 132 11.20 -11.71 3.41
CA LYS A 132 10.47 -12.54 4.38
C LYS A 132 8.97 -12.41 4.22
N LEU A 133 8.45 -11.19 4.09
CA LEU A 133 7.02 -10.98 3.85
C LEU A 133 6.57 -11.60 2.52
N SER A 134 7.41 -11.54 1.49
CA SER A 134 7.12 -12.16 0.18
C SER A 134 7.00 -13.68 0.27
N GLN A 135 7.79 -14.34 1.12
CA GLN A 135 7.63 -15.77 1.41
C GLN A 135 6.27 -16.12 2.04
N LEU A 136 5.66 -15.17 2.75
CA LEU A 136 4.30 -15.29 3.30
C LEU A 136 3.21 -14.92 2.29
N GLY A 137 3.59 -14.57 1.05
CA GLY A 137 2.67 -14.18 -0.02
C GLY A 137 2.50 -12.67 -0.19
N TYR A 138 3.22 -11.83 0.58
CA TYR A 138 3.16 -10.38 0.44
C TYR A 138 3.71 -9.92 -0.92
N LYS A 139 3.04 -8.99 -1.57
CA LYS A 139 3.37 -8.44 -2.87
C LYS A 139 3.61 -6.95 -2.74
N ALA A 140 4.87 -6.52 -2.78
CA ALA A 140 5.24 -5.11 -2.64
C ALA A 140 4.61 -4.18 -3.70
N ALA A 141 4.22 -4.69 -4.86
CA ALA A 141 3.53 -3.91 -5.89
C ALA A 141 2.01 -3.78 -5.66
N LEU A 142 1.39 -4.69 -4.90
CA LEU A 142 -0.07 -4.77 -4.73
C LEU A 142 -0.50 -4.35 -3.32
N HIS A 143 0.13 -4.95 -2.31
CA HIS A 143 -0.33 -4.86 -0.93
C HIS A 143 -0.20 -3.49 -0.30
N PRO A 144 0.79 -2.63 -0.63
CA PRO A 144 0.77 -1.24 -0.19
C PRO A 144 -0.47 -0.47 -0.66
N LEU A 145 -0.84 -0.59 -1.94
CA LEU A 145 -2.02 0.07 -2.52
C LEU A 145 -3.31 -0.51 -1.95
N PHE A 146 -3.36 -1.84 -1.83
CA PHE A 146 -4.48 -2.53 -1.22
C PHE A 146 -4.66 -2.14 0.24
N SER A 147 -3.58 -2.00 1.00
CA SER A 147 -3.64 -1.63 2.42
C SER A 147 -4.23 -0.23 2.61
N GLU A 148 -3.77 0.74 1.81
CA GLU A 148 -4.33 2.09 1.76
C GLU A 148 -5.83 2.07 1.41
N PHE A 149 -6.23 1.26 0.42
CA PHE A 149 -7.64 1.09 0.06
C PHE A 149 -8.47 0.53 1.22
N ILE A 150 -7.99 -0.50 1.92
CA ILE A 150 -8.68 -1.09 3.07
C ILE A 150 -8.85 -0.08 4.20
N VAL A 151 -7.77 0.61 4.56
CA VAL A 151 -7.78 1.62 5.62
C VAL A 151 -8.75 2.76 5.29
N ASN A 152 -8.78 3.22 4.04
CA ASN A 152 -9.71 4.26 3.61
C ASN A 152 -11.17 3.78 3.55
N THR A 153 -11.39 2.51 3.21
CA THR A 153 -12.74 1.93 3.07
C THR A 153 -13.37 1.61 4.43
N TYR A 154 -12.60 0.95 5.31
CA TYR A 154 -13.09 0.44 6.58
C TYR A 154 -12.81 1.39 7.75
N GLY A 155 -11.87 2.33 7.58
CA GLY A 155 -11.42 3.24 8.62
C GLY A 155 -10.56 2.56 9.68
N ILE A 156 -9.86 3.38 10.47
CA ILE A 156 -9.12 2.93 11.65
C ILE A 156 -9.96 3.09 12.92
N LEU A 157 -9.58 2.38 13.98
CA LEU A 157 -10.17 2.56 15.30
C LEU A 157 -9.53 3.80 15.94
N LYS A 158 -10.35 4.81 16.26
CA LYS A 158 -9.86 6.04 16.91
C LYS A 158 -9.65 5.89 18.41
N GLU A 159 -10.27 4.88 19.01
CA GLU A 159 -10.26 4.59 20.44
C GLU A 159 -10.10 3.09 20.65
N ARG A 160 -9.48 2.70 21.77
CA ARG A 160 -9.43 1.31 22.20
C ARG A 160 -10.87 0.80 22.39
N PRO A 161 -11.30 -0.26 21.69
CA PRO A 161 -12.56 -0.92 21.95
C PRO A 161 -12.44 -1.57 23.32
N GLY A 162 -12.82 -0.84 24.37
CA GLY A 162 -12.54 -1.27 25.73
C GLY A 162 -12.75 -0.22 26.82
N GLU A 163 -12.86 1.09 26.53
CA GLU A 163 -13.25 2.01 27.61
C GLU A 163 -14.69 1.78 28.09
N ASN A 164 -15.55 1.16 27.27
CA ASN A 164 -16.95 0.86 27.62
C ASN A 164 -17.42 -0.57 27.22
N SER A 165 -16.52 -1.53 26.96
CA SER A 165 -16.89 -2.88 26.49
C SER A 165 -15.92 -3.98 26.99
N PRO A 166 -16.42 -5.15 27.44
CA PRO A 166 -15.61 -6.25 27.97
C PRO A 166 -14.76 -6.99 26.92
N HIS A 167 -14.83 -6.62 25.64
CA HIS A 167 -14.26 -7.39 24.51
C HIS A 167 -12.88 -6.90 24.01
N GLY A 168 -12.20 -5.99 24.71
CA GLY A 168 -10.94 -5.39 24.24
C GLY A 168 -9.75 -6.34 24.08
N THR A 169 -9.86 -7.56 24.60
CA THR A 169 -8.84 -8.62 24.48
C THR A 169 -9.04 -9.50 23.24
N GLU A 170 -10.23 -9.50 22.65
CA GLU A 170 -10.63 -10.43 21.58
C GLU A 170 -9.97 -10.13 20.22
N TYR A 171 -9.65 -8.87 19.94
CA TYR A 171 -9.03 -8.47 18.67
C TYR A 171 -7.55 -8.88 18.53
N ASN A 172 -6.96 -9.48 19.56
CA ASN A 172 -5.61 -10.06 19.51
C ASN A 172 -5.61 -11.56 19.16
N ASP A 173 -6.77 -12.16 18.94
CA ASP A 173 -6.89 -13.53 18.44
C ASP A 173 -6.89 -13.55 16.89
N PRO A 174 -5.88 -14.17 16.24
CA PRO A 174 -5.84 -14.27 14.80
C PRO A 174 -7.03 -15.05 14.21
N ASP A 175 -7.62 -16.01 14.92
CA ASP A 175 -8.76 -16.79 14.42
C ASP A 175 -10.06 -15.97 14.44
N LEU A 176 -10.21 -15.06 15.40
CA LEU A 176 -11.28 -14.06 15.38
C LEU A 176 -11.11 -13.10 14.20
N LEU A 177 -9.91 -12.59 13.94
CA LEU A 177 -9.64 -11.71 12.80
C LEU A 177 -9.91 -12.43 11.46
N ARG A 178 -9.55 -13.71 11.34
CA ARG A 178 -9.88 -14.51 10.14
C ARG A 178 -11.39 -14.60 9.92
N ARG A 179 -12.17 -14.84 10.97
CA ARG A 179 -13.63 -14.87 10.88
C ARG A 179 -14.20 -13.51 10.48
N LEU A 180 -13.71 -12.43 11.09
CA LEU A 180 -14.14 -11.06 10.77
C LEU A 180 -13.87 -10.69 9.31
N ILE A 181 -12.73 -11.09 8.74
CA ILE A 181 -12.44 -10.90 7.31
C ILE A 181 -13.55 -11.55 6.47
N VAL A 182 -13.92 -12.80 6.77
CA VAL A 182 -14.91 -13.53 6.00
C VAL A 182 -16.31 -12.93 6.12
N THR A 183 -16.69 -12.47 7.31
CA THR A 183 -18.04 -11.95 7.59
C THR A 183 -18.25 -10.51 7.13
N THR A 184 -17.19 -9.70 7.08
CA THR A 184 -17.31 -8.24 6.92
C THR A 184 -16.79 -7.72 5.59
N THR A 185 -16.02 -8.54 4.86
CA THR A 185 -15.41 -8.12 3.59
C THR A 185 -15.89 -8.94 2.40
N PRO A 186 -15.93 -8.37 1.18
CA PRO A 186 -16.28 -9.12 -0.03
C PRO A 186 -15.29 -10.26 -0.30
N GLN A 187 -15.80 -11.41 -0.78
CA GLN A 187 -14.98 -12.61 -1.02
C GLN A 187 -13.76 -12.38 -1.92
N LYS A 188 -13.87 -11.45 -2.88
CA LYS A 188 -12.77 -11.07 -3.79
C LYS A 188 -11.51 -10.56 -3.06
N MET A 189 -11.64 -10.12 -1.81
CA MET A 189 -10.58 -9.50 -1.01
C MET A 189 -10.02 -10.41 0.10
N HIS A 190 -10.68 -11.54 0.37
CA HIS A 190 -10.33 -12.43 1.50
C HIS A 190 -8.89 -12.93 1.41
N LYS A 191 -8.45 -13.35 0.21
CA LYS A 191 -7.11 -13.88 0.00
C LYS A 191 -6.03 -12.86 0.39
N ASP A 192 -6.13 -11.64 -0.10
CA ASP A 192 -5.15 -10.59 0.20
C ASP A 192 -5.23 -10.15 1.65
N LEU A 193 -6.41 -10.02 2.24
CA LEU A 193 -6.58 -9.72 3.67
C LEU A 193 -5.98 -10.80 4.59
N HIS A 194 -6.13 -12.08 4.24
CA HIS A 194 -5.50 -13.17 4.99
C HIS A 194 -3.97 -13.14 4.88
N VAL A 195 -3.42 -12.72 3.74
CA VAL A 195 -1.97 -12.50 3.60
C VAL A 195 -1.51 -11.37 4.52
N LEU A 196 -2.22 -10.23 4.54
CA LEU A 196 -1.89 -9.11 5.43
C LEU A 196 -1.97 -9.54 6.90
N LEU A 197 -3.01 -10.27 7.31
CA LEU A 197 -3.12 -10.81 8.66
C LEU A 197 -1.95 -11.74 9.01
N THR A 198 -1.56 -12.61 8.09
CA THR A 198 -0.42 -13.53 8.29
C THR A 198 0.88 -12.75 8.44
N CYS A 199 1.08 -11.70 7.64
CA CYS A 199 2.21 -10.79 7.78
C CYS A 199 2.19 -10.05 9.12
N LEU A 200 1.03 -9.61 9.60
CA LEU A 200 0.88 -8.95 10.90
C LEU A 200 1.25 -9.90 12.04
N CYS A 201 0.80 -11.16 11.99
CA CYS A 201 1.16 -12.18 12.97
C CYS A 201 2.68 -12.41 13.01
N TYR A 202 3.32 -12.53 11.85
CA TYR A 202 4.77 -12.63 11.77
C TYR A 202 5.46 -11.41 12.38
N MET A 203 5.02 -10.19 12.04
CA MET A 203 5.60 -8.96 12.60
C MET A 203 5.42 -8.87 14.12
N ALA A 204 4.28 -9.31 14.64
CA ALA A 204 3.98 -9.37 16.06
C ALA A 204 4.86 -10.37 16.83
N GLU A 205 5.16 -11.51 16.22
CA GLU A 205 6.12 -12.45 16.78
C GLU A 205 7.54 -11.88 16.81
N GLN A 206 7.94 -11.16 15.74
CA GLN A 206 9.27 -10.56 15.64
C GLN A 206 9.49 -9.42 16.63
N ASP A 207 8.49 -8.56 16.86
CA ASP A 207 8.60 -7.43 17.79
C ASP A 207 8.15 -7.77 19.23
N ARG A 208 7.64 -8.98 19.45
CA ARG A 208 7.06 -9.48 20.72
C ARG A 208 5.93 -8.60 21.25
N LYS A 209 5.13 -8.02 20.36
CA LYS A 209 3.97 -7.18 20.72
C LYS A 209 2.66 -7.84 20.33
N LEU A 210 1.58 -7.48 21.04
CA LEU A 210 0.20 -7.83 20.71
C LEU A 210 -0.17 -7.38 19.30
N LEU A 211 -0.99 -8.12 18.54
CA LEU A 211 -1.39 -7.81 17.15
C LEU A 211 -1.94 -6.38 16.98
N MET A 212 -2.76 -5.94 17.93
CA MET A 212 -3.37 -4.62 17.94
C MET A 212 -2.71 -3.76 19.02
N LEU A 213 -1.96 -2.74 18.61
CA LEU A 213 -1.34 -1.76 19.49
C LEU A 213 -2.23 -0.53 19.58
N TRP A 214 -2.76 -0.27 20.78
CA TRP A 214 -3.60 0.91 21.06
C TRP A 214 -2.77 2.15 21.32
#